data_AF-A0A941IWQ0-F1
#
_entry.id   AF-A0A941IWQ0-F1
#
_cell.length_a   1.000
_cell.length_b   1.000
_cell.length_c   1.000
_cell.angle_alpha   90.00
_cell.angle_beta   90.00
_cell.angle_gamma   90.00
#
_symmetry.space_group_name_H-M   'P 1'
#
loop_
_entity.id
_entity.type
_entity.pdbx_description
1 polymer ?
#
loop_
_entity_poly.entity_id
_entity_poly.type
_entity_poly.pdbx_seq_one_letter_code
_entity_poly.pdbx_strand_id
1 'polypeptide(L)' 'MSTTTAFRRPAWAGRNYTLLTAAAVVTNLGSHGALIASAFAVLGMGGDGGDVGLVAAARTLPLV' A
#
# COMPACT_ATOMS: atom_id res chain seq x y z
N MET A 1 5.07 -12.82 32.26
CA MET A 1 4.84 -11.38 32.49
C MET A 1 5.37 -10.63 31.28
N SER A 2 4.56 -10.50 30.22
CA SER A 2 4.99 -9.85 28.98
C SER A 2 4.66 -8.37 29.08
N THR A 3 5.68 -7.52 29.23
CA THR A 3 5.54 -6.07 29.13
C THR A 3 5.30 -5.70 27.67
N THR A 4 4.03 -5.49 27.31
CA THR A 4 3.69 -4.82 26.05
C THR A 4 4.23 -3.40 26.13
N THR A 5 5.24 -3.09 25.32
CA THR A 5 5.77 -1.74 25.16
C THR A 5 4.68 -0.86 24.54
N ALA A 6 3.86 -0.24 25.38
CA ALA A 6 2.83 0.67 24.91
C ALA A 6 3.52 1.92 24.35
N PHE A 7 3.49 2.09 23.04
CA PHE A 7 3.96 3.29 22.37
C PHE A 7 3.17 4.48 22.93
N ARG A 8 3.81 5.29 23.77
CA ARG A 8 3.16 6.44 24.41
C ARG A 8 2.89 7.48 23.32
N ARG A 9 1.65 7.56 22.87
CA ARG A 9 1.25 8.51 21.82
C ARG A 9 1.31 9.95 22.37
N PRO A 10 1.78 10.92 21.57
CA PRO A 10 1.74 12.32 21.96
C PRO A 10 0.32 12.75 22.33
N ALA A 11 0.16 13.60 23.36
CA ALA A 11 -1.16 14.00 23.86
C ALA A 11 -2.05 14.70 22.82
N TRP A 12 -1.43 15.32 21.80
CA TRP A 12 -2.12 15.95 20.68
C TRP A 12 -2.53 14.95 19.58
N ALA A 13 -1.87 13.79 19.50
CA ALA A 13 -2.12 12.75 18.51
C ALA A 13 -3.21 11.80 19.01
N GLY A 14 -4.44 12.32 19.06
CA GLY A 14 -5.61 11.55 19.46
C GLY A 14 -5.85 10.30 18.60
N ARG A 15 -6.79 9.45 19.02
CA ARG A 15 -7.12 8.18 18.35
C ARG A 15 -7.43 8.36 16.86
N ASN A 16 -8.30 9.31 16.51
CA ASN A 16 -8.72 9.55 15.12
C ASN A 16 -7.55 10.03 14.26
N TYR A 17 -6.73 10.95 14.77
CA TYR A 17 -5.53 11.40 14.07
C TYR A 17 -4.62 10.20 13.76
N THR A 18 -4.33 9.36 14.74
CA THR A 18 -3.45 8.21 14.52
C THR A 18 -4.04 7.21 13.52
N LEU A 19 -5.35 6.93 13.60
CA LEU A 19 -6.01 6.02 12.67
C LEU A 19 -6.02 6.58 11.25
N LEU A 20 -6.34 7.86 11.08
CA LEU A 20 -6.36 8.51 9.77
C LEU A 20 -4.95 8.62 9.18
N THR A 21 -3.94 8.95 9.98
CA THR A 21 -2.55 8.99 9.52
C THR A 21 -2.06 7.60 9.15
N ALA A 22 -2.35 6.58 9.95
CA ALA A 22 -1.98 5.19 9.61
C ALA A 22 -2.72 4.73 8.33
N ALA A 23 -4.01 5.03 8.21
CA ALA A 23 -4.79 4.72 7.02
C ALA A 23 -4.20 5.43 5.79
N ALA A 24 -3.87 6.71 5.89
CA ALA A 24 -3.27 7.47 4.79
C ALA A 24 -1.92 6.87 4.36
N VAL A 25 -1.07 6.47 5.32
CA VAL A 25 0.21 5.80 5.01
C VAL A 25 -0.03 4.48 4.30
N VAL A 26 -0.93 3.64 4.82
CA VAL A 26 -1.24 2.33 4.23
C VAL A 26 -1.85 2.47 2.84
N THR A 27 -2.80 3.39 2.66
CA THR A 27 -3.43 3.67 1.37
C THR A 27 -2.40 4.16 0.36
N ASN A 28 -1.55 5.12 0.72
CA ASN A 28 -0.56 5.65 -0.20
C ASN A 28 0.50 4.58 -0.56
N LEU A 29 0.96 3.82 0.43
CA LEU A 29 1.90 2.72 0.22
C LEU A 29 1.29 1.62 -0.65
N GLY A 30 0.02 1.28 -0.43
CA GLY A 30 -0.71 0.32 -1.27
C GLY A 30 -0.84 0.82 -2.71
N SER A 31 -1.33 2.04 -2.91
CA SER A 31 -1.57 2.62 -4.24
C SER A 31 -0.31 2.70 -5.10
N HIS A 32 0.83 3.07 -4.51
CA HIS A 32 2.09 3.18 -5.24
C HIS A 32 2.89 1.87 -5.23
N GLY A 33 2.96 1.20 -4.09
CA GLY A 33 3.73 -0.02 -3.90
C GLY A 33 3.14 -1.22 -4.64
N ALA A 34 1.82 -1.33 -4.76
CA ALA A 34 1.18 -2.43 -5.46
C ALA A 34 1.55 -2.46 -6.96
N LEU A 35 1.74 -1.31 -7.60
CA LEU A 35 2.20 -1.24 -9.00
C LEU A 35 3.63 -1.72 -9.17
N ILE A 36 4.50 -1.32 -8.24
CA ILE A 36 5.90 -1.72 -8.26
C ILE A 36 5.96 -3.24 -8.03
N ALA A 37 5.19 -3.73 -7.06
CA ALA A 37 5.09 -5.15 -6.75
C ALA A 37 4.52 -5.96 -7.94
N SER A 38 3.48 -5.48 -8.62
CA SER A 38 2.91 -6.17 -9.78
C SER A 38 3.87 -6.19 -10.96
N ALA A 39 4.65 -5.12 -11.17
CA ALA A 39 5.69 -5.12 -12.21
C ALA A 39 6.73 -6.21 -11.97
N PHE A 40 7.24 -6.35 -10.74
CA PHE A 40 8.16 -7.42 -10.40
C PHE A 40 7.53 -8.81 -10.45
N ALA A 41 6.25 -8.94 -10.08
CA ALA A 41 5.53 -10.20 -10.19
C ALA A 41 5.41 -10.66 -11.65
N VAL A 42 5.07 -9.77 -12.58
CA VAL A 42 4.97 -10.08 -14.02
C VAL A 42 6.31 -10.53 -14.58
N LEU A 43 7.37 -9.77 -14.32
CA LEU A 43 8.73 -10.13 -14.76
C LEU A 43 9.18 -11.47 -14.15
N GLY A 44 8.85 -11.72 -12.88
CA GLY A 44 9.16 -12.97 -12.19
C GLY A 44 8.42 -14.19 -12.77
N MET A 45 7.25 -13.99 -13.40
CA MET A 45 6.52 -15.04 -14.10
C MET A 45 6.94 -15.20 -15.58
N GLY A 46 7.95 -14.45 -16.03
CA GLY A 46 8.46 -14.49 -17.41
C GLY A 46 7.73 -13.57 -18.40
N GLY A 47 6.88 -12.66 -17.92
CA GLY A 47 6.28 -11.60 -18.73
C GLY A 47 7.27 -10.47 -19.02
N ASP A 48 6.89 -9.56 -19.92
CA ASP A 48 7.75 -8.47 -20.38
C ASP A 48 7.24 -7.06 -19.98
N GLY A 49 7.95 -6.01 -20.42
CA GLY A 49 7.57 -4.63 -20.09
C GLY A 49 6.22 -4.20 -20.67
N GLY A 50 5.78 -4.80 -21.78
CA GLY A 50 4.46 -4.62 -22.35
C GLY A 50 3.38 -5.19 -21.45
N ASP A 51 3.58 -6.40 -20.91
CA ASP A 51 2.65 -7.03 -19.95
C ASP A 51 2.51 -6.22 -18.66
N VAL A 52 3.62 -5.67 -18.14
CA VAL A 52 3.59 -4.75 -16.99
C VAL A 52 2.76 -3.50 -17.30
N GLY A 53 2.93 -2.93 -18.50
CA GLY A 53 2.16 -1.79 -18.97
C GLY A 53 0.66 -2.09 -19.10
N LEU A 54 0.31 -3.30 -19.54
CA LEU A 54 -1.08 -3.78 -19.61
C LEU A 54 -1.71 -3.87 -18.22
N VAL A 55 -1.01 -4.44 -17.24
CA VAL A 55 -1.46 -4.48 -15.83
C VAL A 55 -1.63 -3.07 -15.27
N ALA A 56 -0.71 -2.16 -15.59
CA ALA A 56 -0.80 -0.76 -15.18
C ALA A 56 -1.96 -0.01 -15.86
N ALA A 57 -2.33 -0.38 -17.08
CA ALA A 57 -3.48 0.17 -17.79
C ALA A 57 -4.80 -0.42 -17.28
N ALA A 58 -4.84 -1.70 -16.92
CA ALA A 58 -6.04 -2.38 -16.43
C ALA A 58 -6.65 -1.69 -15.19
N ARG A 59 -5.83 -1.07 -14.35
CA ARG A 59 -6.30 -0.31 -13.17
C ARG A 59 -7.11 0.95 -13.51
N THR A 60 -7.08 1.42 -14.76
CA THR A 60 -7.86 2.58 -15.21
C THR A 60 -9.21 2.17 -15.80
N LEU A 61 -9.50 0.87 -15.88
CA LEU A 61 -10.80 0.38 -16.32
C LEU A 61 -11.80 0.46 -15.16
N PRO A 62 -12.96 1.11 -15.35
CA PRO A 62 -14.02 1.08 -14.37
C PRO A 62 -14.64 -0.33 -14.33
N LEU A 63 -14.68 -0.91 -13.13
CA LEU A 63 -15.37 -2.17 -12.84
C LEU A 63 -16.69 -1.79 -12.15
N VAL A 64 -17.77 -1.71 -12.92
CA VAL A 64 -19.14 -1.43 -12.43
C VAL A 64 -19.98 -2.69 -12.52
#